data_AF-A0A2N9GSY6-F1
#
_entry.id   AF-A0A2N9GSY6-F1
#
_cell.length_a   1.000
_cell.length_b   1.000
_cell.length_c   1.000
_cell.angle_alpha   90.00
_cell.angle_beta   90.00
_cell.angle_gamma   90.00
#
_symmetry.space_group_name_H-M   'P 1'
#
loop_
_entity.id
_entity.type
_entity.pdbx_description
1 polymer ?
#
loop_
_entity_poly.entity_id
_entity_poly.type
_entity_poly.pdbx_seq_one_letter_code
_entity_poly.pdbx_strand_id
1 'polypeptide(L)'
;MGERLEKVAEGEIPLVAAKGEEIPRYKQLDSTNRLLILKALCELRAHQDDTVSYINDALKEGNQISSFHKDKIGGDGNGTSYWYDGNKTIGYRLYRELNIYPSKRNSKGKGCLTPPAISSQWETLATNLDEFRKVVDELSGSKVVAEVDVSKTIETDAIPVLEKLQKNKDRALKQKQRQEMLLNYFTKPLAAGITRSCRTRRPVSYTFGTL
;
A
#
# COMPACT_ATOMS: atom_id res chain seq x y z
N MET A 1 1.19 -25.58 -25.17
CA MET A 1 1.32 -25.47 -23.69
C MET A 1 0.85 -26.72 -22.93
N GLY A 2 0.37 -27.79 -23.58
CA GLY A 2 -0.11 -29.00 -22.89
C GLY A 2 0.96 -30.04 -22.54
N GLU A 3 2.14 -30.03 -23.16
CA GLU A 3 3.12 -31.13 -23.04
C GLU A 3 4.18 -30.97 -21.93
N ARG A 4 4.19 -29.86 -21.18
CA ARG A 4 5.25 -29.58 -20.19
C ARG A 4 4.87 -29.83 -18.73
N LEU A 5 3.60 -30.10 -18.43
CA LEU A 5 3.16 -30.42 -17.06
C LEU A 5 3.27 -31.91 -16.72
N GLU A 6 3.44 -32.79 -17.71
CA GLU A 6 3.49 -34.25 -17.48
C GLU A 6 4.81 -34.77 -16.87
N LYS A 7 5.83 -33.93 -16.69
CA LYS A 7 7.18 -34.40 -16.28
C LYS A 7 7.64 -33.98 -14.89
N VAL A 8 6.81 -33.32 -14.10
CA VAL A 8 7.25 -32.76 -12.80
C VAL A 8 6.84 -33.62 -11.61
N ALA A 9 5.85 -34.50 -11.74
CA ALA A 9 5.43 -35.36 -10.64
C ALA A 9 5.23 -36.80 -11.13
N GLU A 10 6.09 -37.72 -10.69
CA GLU A 10 5.80 -39.15 -10.76
C GLU A 10 4.78 -39.48 -9.64
N GLY A 11 3.51 -39.64 -10.00
CA GLY A 11 2.45 -39.99 -9.05
C GLY A 11 1.04 -39.60 -9.50
N GLU A 12 0.01 -40.19 -8.89
CA GLU A 12 -1.38 -39.77 -9.11
C GLU A 12 -1.58 -38.32 -8.64
N ILE A 13 -2.22 -37.50 -9.48
CA ILE A 13 -2.49 -36.09 -9.16
C ILE A 13 -3.62 -36.04 -8.12
N PRO A 14 -3.36 -35.62 -6.87
CA PRO A 14 -4.32 -35.72 -5.78
C PRO A 14 -5.48 -34.70 -5.88
N LEU A 15 -5.38 -33.74 -6.80
CA LEU A 15 -6.37 -32.67 -7.00
C LEU A 15 -6.67 -32.49 -8.48
N VAL A 16 -7.94 -32.59 -8.85
CA VAL A 16 -8.43 -32.29 -10.19
C VAL A 16 -9.12 -30.92 -10.16
N ALA A 17 -8.88 -30.11 -11.20
CA ALA A 17 -9.51 -28.80 -11.33
C ALA A 17 -11.04 -28.95 -11.41
N ALA A 18 -11.75 -28.36 -10.43
CA ALA A 18 -13.19 -28.53 -10.28
C ALA A 18 -13.88 -27.20 -9.95
N LYS A 19 -13.47 -26.11 -10.63
CA LYS A 19 -14.08 -24.77 -10.57
C LYS A 19 -14.40 -24.30 -9.14
N GLY A 20 -13.51 -24.53 -8.19
CA GLY A 20 -13.63 -24.10 -6.79
C GLY A 20 -13.90 -25.23 -5.79
N GLU A 21 -14.31 -26.42 -6.24
CA GLU A 21 -14.49 -27.60 -5.36
C GLU A 21 -13.17 -28.24 -4.93
N GLU A 22 -12.05 -27.89 -5.57
CA GLU A 22 -10.72 -28.34 -5.16
C GLU A 22 -10.30 -27.83 -3.77
N ILE A 23 -10.82 -26.67 -3.34
CA ILE A 23 -10.46 -26.03 -2.06
C ILE A 23 -10.90 -26.88 -0.85
N PRO A 24 -12.17 -27.31 -0.72
CA PRO A 24 -12.57 -28.18 0.38
C PRO A 24 -11.88 -29.56 0.31
N ARG A 25 -11.62 -30.10 -0.90
CA ARG A 25 -10.91 -31.38 -1.07
C ARG A 25 -9.45 -31.28 -0.59
N TYR A 26 -8.75 -30.20 -0.92
CA TYR A 26 -7.41 -29.93 -0.40
C TYR A 26 -7.39 -29.84 1.13
N LYS A 27 -8.42 -29.23 1.75
CA LYS A 27 -8.57 -29.17 3.20
C LYS A 27 -8.88 -30.52 3.87
N GLN A 28 -9.26 -31.54 3.11
CA GLN A 28 -9.51 -32.90 3.61
C GLN A 28 -8.26 -33.80 3.48
N LEU A 29 -7.28 -33.43 2.65
CA LEU A 29 -6.01 -34.15 2.55
C LEU A 29 -5.25 -34.12 3.88
N ASP A 30 -4.48 -35.15 4.16
CA ASP A 30 -3.52 -35.22 5.26
C ASP A 30 -2.40 -34.17 5.11
N SER A 31 -1.75 -33.85 6.24
CA SER A 31 -0.68 -32.84 6.29
C SER A 31 0.49 -33.18 5.38
N THR A 32 0.84 -34.45 5.25
CA THR A 32 1.95 -34.92 4.41
C THR A 32 1.66 -34.64 2.94
N ASN A 33 0.48 -35.00 2.44
CA ASN A 33 0.11 -34.71 1.05
C ASN A 33 0.01 -33.21 0.76
N ARG A 34 -0.48 -32.39 1.70
CA ARG A 34 -0.47 -30.92 1.52
C ARG A 34 0.95 -30.36 1.41
N LEU A 35 1.88 -30.87 2.21
CA LEU A 35 3.29 -30.47 2.13
C LEU A 35 3.96 -30.92 0.84
N LEU A 36 3.64 -32.13 0.35
CA LEU A 36 4.13 -32.62 -0.94
C LEU A 36 3.61 -31.77 -2.11
N ILE A 37 2.32 -31.40 -2.09
CA ILE A 37 1.74 -30.48 -3.07
C ILE A 37 2.44 -29.12 -3.01
N LEU A 38 2.65 -28.57 -1.81
CA LEU A 38 3.37 -27.31 -1.65
C LEU A 38 4.81 -27.39 -2.17
N LYS A 39 5.52 -28.47 -1.86
CA LYS A 39 6.88 -28.72 -2.37
C LYS A 39 6.89 -28.77 -3.90
N ALA A 40 5.99 -29.54 -4.51
CA ALA A 40 5.89 -29.64 -5.96
C ALA A 40 5.56 -28.28 -6.62
N LEU A 41 4.67 -27.48 -6.00
CA LEU A 41 4.39 -26.12 -6.45
C LEU A 41 5.62 -25.21 -6.35
N CYS A 42 6.39 -25.30 -5.27
CA CYS A 42 7.62 -24.54 -5.09
C CYS A 42 8.71 -24.96 -6.11
N GLU A 43 8.85 -26.25 -6.40
CA GLU A 43 9.79 -26.76 -7.40
C GLU A 43 9.38 -26.32 -8.81
N LEU A 44 8.10 -26.42 -9.14
CA LEU A 44 7.57 -25.91 -10.41
C LEU A 44 7.77 -24.40 -10.55
N ARG A 45 7.58 -23.64 -9.45
CA ARG A 45 7.84 -22.19 -9.41
C ARG A 45 9.33 -21.88 -9.59
N ALA A 46 10.22 -22.70 -9.03
CA ALA A 46 11.66 -22.55 -9.17
C ALA A 46 12.15 -22.85 -10.60
N HIS A 47 11.45 -23.71 -11.32
CA HIS A 47 11.72 -24.05 -12.73
C HIS A 47 10.99 -23.16 -13.74
N GLN A 48 9.97 -22.40 -13.32
CA GLN A 48 9.34 -21.38 -14.14
C GLN A 48 10.27 -20.16 -14.24
N ASP A 49 11.02 -20.07 -15.35
CA ASP A 49 11.79 -18.88 -15.69
C ASP A 49 10.93 -17.63 -15.80
N ASP A 50 9.61 -17.78 -15.98
CA ASP A 50 8.65 -16.74 -16.33
C ASP A 50 8.79 -15.45 -15.55
N THR A 51 8.97 -15.47 -14.21
CA THR A 51 9.08 -14.22 -13.45
C THR A 51 10.43 -13.54 -13.59
N VAL A 52 11.52 -14.30 -13.59
CA VAL A 52 12.88 -13.75 -13.70
C VAL A 52 13.15 -13.32 -15.14
N SER A 53 12.72 -14.13 -16.12
CA SER A 53 12.76 -13.79 -17.53
C SER A 53 11.87 -12.58 -17.83
N TYR A 54 10.64 -12.52 -17.29
CA TYR A 54 9.77 -11.36 -17.46
C TYR A 54 10.39 -10.08 -16.90
N ILE A 55 10.95 -10.12 -15.68
CA ILE A 55 11.66 -8.97 -15.13
C ILE A 55 12.81 -8.60 -16.06
N ASN A 56 13.67 -9.55 -16.42
CA ASN A 56 14.82 -9.28 -17.29
C ASN A 56 14.42 -8.74 -18.67
N ASP A 57 13.37 -9.26 -19.28
CA ASP A 57 12.89 -8.83 -20.59
C ASP A 57 12.24 -7.46 -20.51
N ALA A 58 11.45 -7.19 -19.47
CA ALA A 58 10.94 -5.85 -19.19
C ALA A 58 12.08 -4.84 -18.96
N LEU A 59 13.17 -5.24 -18.30
CA LEU A 59 14.35 -4.39 -18.15
C LEU A 59 15.07 -4.14 -19.48
N LYS A 60 15.17 -5.15 -20.36
CA LYS A 60 15.70 -4.97 -21.73
C LYS A 60 14.84 -4.04 -22.57
N GLU A 61 13.52 -4.06 -22.36
CA GLU A 61 12.56 -3.15 -23.00
C GLU A 61 12.64 -1.71 -22.46
N GLY A 62 13.47 -1.47 -21.44
CA GLY A 62 13.69 -0.15 -20.84
C GLY A 62 12.75 0.18 -19.69
N ASN A 63 12.00 -0.80 -19.17
CA ASN A 63 11.23 -0.59 -17.95
C ASN A 63 12.17 -0.39 -16.76
N GLN A 64 11.77 0.52 -15.87
CA GLN A 64 12.51 0.79 -14.64
C GLN A 64 12.36 -0.39 -13.67
N ILE A 65 13.47 -0.78 -13.04
CA ILE A 65 13.52 -1.81 -11.98
C ILE A 65 12.52 -1.51 -10.84
N SER A 66 12.31 -0.23 -10.57
CA SER A 66 11.37 0.30 -9.56
C SER A 66 9.89 -0.05 -9.81
N SER A 67 9.56 -0.59 -11.00
CA SER A 67 8.24 -1.16 -11.29
C SER A 67 8.00 -2.53 -10.64
N PHE A 68 9.08 -3.25 -10.30
CA PHE A 68 9.01 -4.61 -9.73
C PHE A 68 9.26 -4.64 -8.24
N HIS A 69 10.14 -3.78 -7.76
CA HIS A 69 10.38 -3.60 -6.34
C HIS A 69 10.34 -2.12 -5.97
N LYS A 70 10.08 -1.84 -4.70
CA LYS A 70 10.14 -0.47 -4.21
C LYS A 70 11.58 -0.01 -4.18
N ASP A 71 11.83 1.23 -4.55
CA ASP A 71 13.14 1.84 -4.34
C ASP A 71 13.27 2.28 -2.89
N LYS A 72 14.47 2.11 -2.33
CA LYS A 72 14.82 2.73 -1.05
C LYS A 72 14.92 4.25 -1.25
N ILE A 73 14.46 5.00 -0.27
CA ILE A 73 14.55 6.46 -0.27
C ILE A 73 16.01 6.89 -0.13
N GLY A 74 16.72 6.19 0.75
CA GLY A 74 18.10 6.46 1.09
C GLY A 74 18.54 5.54 2.22
N GLY A 75 19.81 5.61 2.58
CA GLY A 75 20.36 4.80 3.65
C GLY A 75 21.78 5.22 3.97
N ASP A 76 22.20 4.95 5.19
CA ASP A 76 23.58 5.14 5.59
C ASP A 76 24.45 3.96 5.09
N GLY A 77 25.76 4.19 5.04
CA GLY A 77 26.73 3.13 4.74
C GLY A 77 26.89 2.10 5.87
N ASN A 78 26.25 2.32 7.03
CA ASN A 78 26.34 1.49 8.22
C ASN A 78 25.29 0.36 8.26
N GLY A 79 24.38 0.32 7.28
CA GLY A 79 23.36 -0.72 7.17
C GLY A 79 21.95 -0.26 7.50
N THR A 80 21.73 1.02 7.75
CA THR A 80 20.39 1.61 7.90
C THR A 80 19.84 1.99 6.53
N SER A 81 18.64 1.51 6.19
CA SER A 81 17.94 1.90 4.96
C SER A 81 16.52 2.35 5.25
N TYR A 82 16.07 3.39 4.55
CA TYR A 82 14.75 3.99 4.72
C TYR A 82 13.87 3.70 3.52
N TRP A 83 12.62 3.32 3.78
CA TRP A 83 11.68 2.86 2.77
C TRP A 83 10.34 3.57 2.93
N TYR A 84 9.81 4.12 1.83
CA TYR A 84 8.51 4.76 1.80
C TYR A 84 7.55 3.91 0.97
N ASP A 85 6.45 3.51 1.59
CA ASP A 85 5.44 2.69 0.97
C ASP A 85 4.07 3.32 1.20
N GLY A 86 3.25 3.39 0.15
CA GLY A 86 1.84 3.62 0.38
C GLY A 86 1.02 3.73 -0.88
N ASN A 87 -0.28 3.63 -0.66
CA ASN A 87 -1.28 3.95 -1.67
C ASN A 87 -2.44 4.68 -1.01
N LYS A 88 -3.26 5.38 -1.80
CA LYS A 88 -4.47 6.09 -1.35
C LYS A 88 -5.44 5.18 -0.58
N THR A 89 -5.44 3.88 -0.86
CA THR A 89 -6.32 2.87 -0.25
C THR A 89 -5.81 2.35 1.09
N ILE A 90 -4.54 1.96 1.16
CA ILE A 90 -3.93 1.34 2.36
C ILE A 90 -3.40 2.41 3.33
N GLY A 91 -3.10 3.62 2.83
CA GLY A 91 -2.35 4.65 3.54
C GLY A 91 -0.86 4.59 3.20
N TYR A 92 -0.11 5.56 3.71
CA TYR A 92 1.34 5.64 3.51
C TYR A 92 2.06 5.38 4.83
N ARG A 93 3.22 4.75 4.73
CA ARG A 93 4.04 4.26 5.84
C ARG A 93 5.51 4.45 5.52
N LEU A 94 6.26 4.74 6.57
CA LEU A 94 7.72 4.87 6.52
C LEU A 94 8.34 3.74 7.34
N TYR A 95 9.27 3.02 6.74
CA TYR A 95 10.00 1.93 7.37
C TYR A 95 11.48 2.23 7.44
N ARG A 96 12.12 1.67 8.45
CA ARG A 96 13.56 1.62 8.64
C ARG A 96 13.99 0.17 8.69
N GLU A 97 14.99 -0.16 7.90
CA GLU A 97 15.68 -1.44 7.92
C GLU A 97 17.05 -1.23 8.55
N LEU A 98 17.43 -2.10 9.48
CA LEU A 98 18.73 -2.14 10.12
C LEU A 98 19.40 -3.48 9.81
N ASN A 99 20.44 -3.45 9.00
CA ASN A 99 21.25 -4.63 8.69
C ASN A 99 22.29 -4.83 9.79
N ILE A 100 22.09 -5.88 10.59
CA ILE A 100 23.01 -6.27 11.64
C ILE A 100 24.03 -7.23 11.01
N TYR A 101 25.23 -6.71 10.78
CA TYR A 101 26.36 -7.52 10.38
C TYR A 101 26.96 -8.17 11.62
N PRO A 102 27.05 -9.51 11.71
CA PRO A 102 27.81 -10.13 12.77
C PRO A 102 29.25 -9.62 12.66
N SER A 103 29.75 -9.00 13.73
CA SER A 103 31.13 -8.52 13.78
C SER A 103 32.05 -9.68 13.40
N LYS A 104 33.05 -9.42 12.54
CA LYS A 104 34.08 -10.40 12.19
C LYS A 104 34.81 -10.80 13.48
N ARG A 105 34.28 -11.78 14.21
CA ARG A 105 35.03 -12.43 15.28
C ARG A 105 36.17 -13.14 14.59
N ASN A 106 37.38 -12.75 14.95
CA ASN A 106 38.65 -13.27 14.45
C ASN A 106 38.64 -14.81 14.35
N SER A 107 38.29 -15.36 13.18
CA SER A 107 38.45 -16.77 12.89
C SER A 107 39.74 -16.97 12.10
N LYS A 108 40.86 -17.03 12.82
CA LYS A 108 42.00 -17.83 12.36
C LYS A 108 41.56 -19.30 12.41
N GLY A 109 40.86 -19.74 11.36
CA GLY A 109 40.32 -21.09 11.28
C GLY A 109 39.91 -21.38 9.85
N LYS A 110 40.63 -22.30 9.21
CA LYS A 110 40.44 -22.76 7.84
C LYS A 110 38.98 -23.17 7.58
N GLY A 111 38.41 -22.67 6.48
CA GLY A 111 37.30 -23.30 5.77
C GLY A 111 35.90 -23.14 6.35
N CYS A 112 35.34 -21.93 6.30
CA CYS A 112 33.90 -21.73 6.42
C CYS A 112 33.44 -20.89 5.23
N LEU A 113 32.82 -21.54 4.23
CA LEU A 113 32.29 -20.92 3.01
C LEU A 113 30.85 -20.41 3.16
N THR A 114 30.26 -20.50 4.36
CA THR A 114 28.93 -19.94 4.62
C THR A 114 29.03 -18.41 4.74
N PRO A 115 28.33 -17.65 3.88
CA PRO A 115 28.22 -16.21 4.05
C PRO A 115 27.73 -15.91 5.47
N PRO A 116 28.25 -14.88 6.15
CA PRO A 116 27.71 -14.48 7.44
C PRO A 116 26.21 -14.21 7.28
N ALA A 117 25.40 -14.85 8.12
CA ALA A 117 23.96 -14.62 8.13
C ALA A 117 23.71 -13.14 8.45
N ILE A 118 23.33 -12.37 7.42
CA ILE A 118 22.88 -10.99 7.59
C ILE A 118 21.50 -11.11 8.25
N SER A 119 21.36 -10.60 9.46
CA SER A 119 20.05 -10.46 10.09
C SER A 119 19.57 -9.03 9.91
N SER A 120 18.44 -8.88 9.22
CA SER A 120 17.78 -7.57 9.01
C SER A 120 16.66 -7.39 10.02
N GLN A 121 16.68 -6.26 10.72
CA GLN A 121 15.59 -5.84 11.60
C GLN A 121 14.78 -4.72 10.92
N TRP A 122 13.46 -4.83 10.97
CA TRP A 122 12.55 -3.86 10.36
C TRP A 122 11.75 -3.12 11.42
N GLU A 123 11.63 -1.81 11.26
CA GLU A 123 10.93 -0.91 12.17
C GLU A 123 10.00 0.03 11.42
N THR A 124 8.79 0.21 11.93
CA THR A 124 7.83 1.20 11.41
C THR A 124 8.09 2.54 12.09
N LEU A 125 8.44 3.57 11.31
CA LEU A 125 8.72 4.91 11.83
C LEU A 125 7.49 5.82 11.82
N ALA A 126 6.69 5.76 10.76
CA ALA A 126 5.53 6.63 10.64
C ALA A 126 4.40 5.99 9.83
N THR A 127 3.18 6.29 10.22
CA THR A 127 1.92 5.87 9.58
C THR A 127 0.95 7.03 9.39
N ASN A 128 1.13 8.12 10.15
CA ASN A 128 0.28 9.31 10.14
C ASN A 128 1.07 10.57 9.80
N LEU A 129 0.41 11.60 9.26
CA LEU A 129 1.07 12.85 8.86
C LEU A 129 1.89 13.49 9.99
N ASP A 130 1.38 13.48 11.23
CA ASP A 130 2.10 14.05 12.37
C ASP A 130 3.34 13.23 12.74
N GLU A 131 3.29 11.91 12.59
CA GLU A 131 4.45 11.03 12.79
C GLU A 131 5.49 11.26 11.70
N PHE A 132 5.08 11.45 10.44
CA PHE A 132 5.98 11.80 9.35
C PHE A 132 6.72 13.11 9.62
N ARG A 133 6.03 14.15 10.12
CA ARG A 133 6.66 15.42 10.47
C ARG A 133 7.69 15.26 11.59
N LYS A 134 7.35 14.50 12.65
CA LYS A 134 8.29 14.21 13.73
C LYS A 134 9.55 13.50 13.24
N VAL A 135 9.39 12.49 12.37
CA VAL A 135 10.54 11.77 11.80
C VAL A 135 11.40 12.69 10.93
N VAL A 136 10.79 13.60 10.16
CA VAL A 136 11.56 14.61 9.41
C VAL A 136 12.35 15.52 10.35
N ASP A 137 11.73 16.01 11.43
CA ASP A 137 12.42 16.84 12.41
C ASP A 137 13.60 16.09 13.05
N GLU A 138 13.41 14.83 13.46
CA GLU A 138 14.45 13.97 14.03
C GLU A 138 15.61 13.73 13.06
N LEU A 139 15.32 13.36 11.81
CA LEU A 139 16.33 13.07 10.79
C LEU A 139 17.07 14.33 10.33
N SER A 140 16.38 15.48 10.28
CA SER A 140 16.99 16.76 9.90
C SER A 140 18.02 17.25 10.92
N GLY A 141 17.83 16.92 12.20
CA GLY A 141 18.75 17.23 13.30
C GLY A 141 19.91 16.24 13.45
N SER A 142 19.92 15.17 12.66
CA SER A 142 20.97 14.15 12.72
C SER A 142 22.30 14.66 12.17
N LYS A 143 23.40 14.10 12.68
CA LYS A 143 24.76 14.34 12.15
C LYS A 143 25.04 13.52 10.90
N VAL A 144 24.20 12.53 10.60
CA VAL A 144 24.39 11.63 9.46
C VAL A 144 23.82 12.26 8.20
N VAL A 145 24.68 12.57 7.23
CA VAL A 145 24.30 13.23 5.97
C VAL A 145 23.19 12.46 5.24
N ALA A 146 23.29 11.12 5.21
CA ALA A 146 22.29 10.29 4.57
C ALA A 146 20.89 10.42 5.21
N GLU A 147 20.80 10.60 6.53
CA GLU A 147 19.52 10.79 7.22
C GLU A 147 18.92 12.16 6.91
N VAL A 148 19.76 13.19 6.82
CA VAL A 148 19.35 14.54 6.43
C VAL A 148 18.87 14.59 4.97
N ASP A 149 19.48 13.81 4.07
CA ASP A 149 19.00 13.73 2.69
C ASP A 149 17.68 12.95 2.60
N VAL A 150 17.52 11.88 3.38
CA VAL A 150 16.23 11.19 3.52
C VAL A 150 15.17 12.15 4.07
N SER A 151 15.48 12.99 5.06
CA SER A 151 14.51 13.95 5.60
C SER A 151 14.01 14.92 4.52
N LYS A 152 14.91 15.45 3.68
CA LYS A 152 14.56 16.32 2.55
C LYS A 152 13.64 15.62 1.56
N THR A 153 13.96 14.38 1.17
CA THR A 153 13.11 13.63 0.22
C THR A 153 11.71 13.35 0.78
N ILE A 154 11.60 13.04 2.08
CA ILE A 154 10.29 12.84 2.73
C ILE A 154 9.52 14.16 2.75
N GLU A 155 10.20 15.27 3.04
CA GLU A 155 9.59 16.59 3.09
C GLU A 155 9.09 17.06 1.71
N THR A 156 9.85 16.82 0.64
CA THR A 156 9.46 17.22 -0.73
C THR A 156 8.41 16.30 -1.33
N ASP A 157 8.50 14.99 -1.09
CA ASP A 157 7.75 14.01 -1.87
C ASP A 157 6.55 13.45 -1.08
N ALA A 158 6.76 13.09 0.19
CA ALA A 158 5.76 12.38 0.99
C ALA A 158 4.78 13.32 1.71
N ILE A 159 5.27 14.38 2.35
CA ILE A 159 4.42 15.31 3.13
C ILE A 159 3.31 15.94 2.26
N PRO A 160 3.58 16.48 1.05
CA PRO A 160 2.54 17.12 0.26
C PRO A 160 1.43 16.16 -0.18
N VAL A 161 1.78 14.89 -0.41
CA VAL A 161 0.81 13.84 -0.75
C VAL A 161 -0.10 13.55 0.44
N LEU A 162 0.48 13.40 1.63
CA LEU A 162 -0.25 13.16 2.86
C LEU A 162 -1.18 14.33 3.21
N GLU A 163 -0.73 15.57 3.06
CA GLU A 163 -1.56 16.76 3.30
C GLU A 163 -2.77 16.82 2.36
N LYS A 164 -2.55 16.54 1.08
CA LYS A 164 -3.64 16.48 0.09
C LYS A 164 -4.66 15.41 0.48
N LEU A 165 -4.21 14.24 0.95
CA LEU A 165 -5.09 13.17 1.40
C LEU A 165 -5.89 13.56 2.63
N GLN A 166 -5.27 14.19 3.62
CA GLN A 166 -5.96 14.66 4.82
C GLN A 166 -7.02 15.71 4.44
N LYS A 167 -6.65 16.71 3.62
CA LYS A 167 -7.59 17.72 3.11
C LYS A 167 -8.78 17.09 2.38
N ASN A 168 -8.55 16.04 1.58
CA ASN A 168 -9.62 15.32 0.88
C ASN A 168 -10.54 14.56 1.85
N LYS A 169 -9.98 13.90 2.87
CA LYS A 169 -10.76 13.24 3.93
C LYS A 169 -11.64 14.24 4.68
N ASP A 170 -11.08 15.39 5.07
CA ASP A 170 -11.82 16.44 5.79
C ASP A 170 -12.95 17.03 4.94
N ARG A 171 -12.71 17.24 3.64
CA ARG A 171 -13.74 17.69 2.69
C ARG A 171 -14.86 16.67 2.57
N ALA A 172 -14.53 15.40 2.42
CA ALA A 172 -15.52 14.32 2.33
C ALA A 172 -16.36 14.21 3.61
N LEU A 173 -15.75 14.35 4.79
CA LEU A 173 -16.47 14.38 6.06
C LEU A 173 -17.43 15.57 6.15
N LYS A 174 -16.98 16.78 5.79
CA LYS A 174 -17.86 17.97 5.76
C LYS A 174 -19.02 17.82 4.76
N GLN A 175 -18.78 17.18 3.62
CA GLN A 175 -19.84 16.89 2.64
C GLN A 175 -20.87 15.91 3.21
N LYS A 176 -20.42 14.82 3.85
CA LYS A 176 -21.32 13.87 4.53
C LYS A 176 -22.16 14.54 5.61
N GLN A 177 -21.54 15.35 6.48
CA GLN A 177 -22.26 16.11 7.51
C GLN A 177 -23.33 17.04 6.92
N ARG A 178 -23.03 17.72 5.80
CA ARG A 178 -24.03 18.57 5.11
C ARG A 178 -25.18 17.75 4.54
N GLN A 179 -24.90 16.59 3.96
CA GLN A 179 -25.93 15.68 3.44
C GLN A 179 -26.82 15.14 4.58
N GLU A 180 -26.22 14.73 5.70
CA GLU A 180 -26.95 14.28 6.89
C GLU A 180 -27.85 15.38 7.48
N MET A 181 -27.36 16.63 7.56
CA MET A 181 -28.18 17.76 8.00
C MET A 181 -29.39 18.01 7.08
N LEU A 182 -29.19 17.94 5.76
CA LEU A 182 -30.28 18.08 4.79
C LEU A 182 -31.29 16.95 4.93
N LEU A 183 -30.83 15.70 5.02
CA LEU A 183 -31.71 14.55 5.26
C LEU A 183 -32.50 14.73 6.55
N ASN A 184 -31.84 15.04 7.67
CA ASN A 184 -32.50 15.29 8.96
C ASN A 184 -33.53 16.44 8.90
N TYR A 185 -33.32 17.45 8.07
CA TYR A 185 -34.31 18.50 7.84
C TYR A 185 -35.56 17.96 7.12
N PHE A 186 -35.40 17.11 6.12
CA PHE A 186 -36.52 16.48 5.41
C PHE A 186 -37.26 15.42 6.25
N THR A 187 -36.56 14.71 7.15
CA THR A 187 -37.17 13.65 7.98
C THR A 187 -37.90 14.18 9.22
N LYS A 188 -37.69 15.43 9.62
CA LYS A 188 -38.51 16.08 10.66
C LYS A 188 -39.88 16.38 10.05
N PRO A 189 -40.98 15.79 10.55
CA PRO A 189 -42.31 16.23 10.14
C PRO A 189 -42.39 17.72 10.46
N LEU A 190 -42.75 18.54 9.48
CA LEU A 190 -42.93 19.97 9.65
C LEU A 190 -43.64 20.25 10.99
N ALA A 191 -42.92 20.82 11.94
CA ALA A 191 -43.55 21.77 12.82
C ALA A 191 -44.16 22.81 11.88
N ALA A 192 -45.48 22.84 11.84
CA ALA A 192 -46.27 23.60 10.89
C ALA A 192 -45.75 25.05 10.77
N GLY A 193 -45.53 25.47 9.53
CA GLY A 193 -45.60 26.89 9.15
C GLY A 193 -44.30 27.69 9.24
N ILE A 194 -43.44 27.59 8.21
CA ILE A 194 -42.81 28.79 7.63
C ILE A 194 -42.85 28.64 6.10
N THR A 195 -44.04 28.74 5.53
CA THR A 195 -44.19 29.04 4.11
C THR A 195 -43.63 30.43 3.85
N ARG A 196 -42.79 30.55 2.82
CA ARG A 196 -42.24 31.82 2.34
C ARG A 196 -43.40 32.82 2.19
N SER A 197 -43.28 33.99 2.81
CA SER A 197 -44.24 35.08 2.67
C SER A 197 -44.49 35.36 1.18
N CYS A 198 -45.68 35.01 0.69
CA CYS A 198 -46.14 35.40 -0.62
C CYS A 198 -46.24 36.93 -0.62
N ARG A 199 -45.38 37.61 -1.38
CA ARG A 199 -45.54 39.05 -1.63
C ARG A 199 -46.89 39.26 -2.32
N THR A 200 -47.85 39.83 -1.59
CA THR A 200 -49.13 40.26 -2.16
C THR A 200 -48.85 41.35 -3.18
N ARG A 201 -49.11 41.07 -4.47
CA ARG A 201 -49.05 42.10 -5.51
C ARG A 201 -50.24 43.03 -5.34
N ARG A 202 -50.01 44.34 -5.27
CA ARG A 202 -51.09 45.34 -5.30
C ARG A 202 -51.84 45.22 -6.63
N PRO A 203 -53.18 45.15 -6.63
CA PRO A 203 -53.95 45.17 -7.87
C PRO A 203 -53.80 46.54 -8.55
N VAL A 204 -53.58 46.53 -9.87
CA VAL A 204 -53.45 47.74 -10.69
C VAL A 204 -54.84 48.20 -11.11
N SER A 205 -55.21 49.43 -10.74
CA SER A 205 -56.48 50.06 -11.15
C SER A 205 -56.28 50.87 -12.42
N TYR A 206 -56.95 50.49 -13.50
CA TYR A 206 -57.04 51.30 -14.72
C TYR A 206 -58.32 52.13 -14.67
N THR A 207 -58.22 53.45 -14.67
CA THR A 207 -59.35 54.36 -14.92
C THR A 207 -59.26 54.83 -16.35
N PHE A 208 -60.20 54.41 -17.19
CA PHE A 208 -60.38 54.96 -18.52
C PHE A 208 -60.99 56.35 -18.37
N GLY A 209 -60.22 57.39 -18.70
CA GLY A 209 -60.74 58.74 -18.84
C GLY A 209 -61.65 58.78 -20.07
N THR A 210 -62.93 59.08 -19.86
CA THR A 210 -63.89 59.37 -20.92
C THR A 210 -63.58 60.76 -21.50
N LEU A 211 -63.33 60.83 -22.81
CA LEU A 211 -63.44 62.03 -23.64
C LEU A 211 -64.75 61.98 -24.42
#